data_AF-A0A1Z1M2Q8-F1
#
_entry.id   AF-A0A1Z1M2Q8-F1
#
_cell.length_a   1.000
_cell.length_b   1.000
_cell.length_c   1.000
_cell.angle_alpha   90.00
_cell.angle_beta   90.00
_cell.angle_gamma   90.00
#
_symmetry.space_group_name_H-M   'P 1'
#
loop_
_entity.id
_entity.type
_entity.pdbx_description
1 polymer ?
#
loop_
_entity_poly.entity_id
_entity_poly.type
_entity_poly.pdbx_seq_one_letter_code
_entity_poly.pdbx_strand_id
1 'polypeptide(L)' 'MHNFWENLHKFPRFLITVLIGFFLTTFEPIFKLLTNKKKKIIFFNLIITGITILYLIIKRMTESN' A
#
# COMPACT_ATOMS: atom_id res chain seq x y z
N MET A 1 -5.71 17.65 -34.69
CA MET A 1 -5.93 17.82 -33.23
C MET A 1 -7.18 17.11 -32.70
N HIS A 2 -8.23 16.86 -33.50
CA HIS A 2 -9.43 16.12 -33.06
C HIS A 2 -9.10 14.70 -32.53
N ASN A 3 -8.22 13.98 -33.22
CA ASN A 3 -7.77 12.64 -32.83
C ASN A 3 -7.02 12.59 -31.48
N PHE A 4 -6.46 13.70 -30.98
CA PHE A 4 -5.82 13.73 -29.67
C PHE A 4 -6.86 13.67 -28.56
N TRP A 5 -7.88 14.53 -28.64
CA TRP A 5 -8.98 14.57 -27.67
C TRP A 5 -9.82 13.30 -27.68
N GLU A 6 -10.04 12.69 -28.85
CA GLU A 6 -10.69 11.38 -28.97
C GLU A 6 -9.88 10.22 -28.37
N ASN A 7 -8.57 10.36 -28.16
CA ASN A 7 -7.78 9.31 -27.52
C ASN A 7 -7.47 9.60 -26.05
N LEU A 8 -7.55 10.87 -25.63
CA LEU A 8 -7.31 11.28 -24.26
C LEU A 8 -8.30 10.65 -23.27
N HIS A 9 -9.56 10.43 -23.65
CA HIS A 9 -10.53 9.77 -22.77
C HIS A 9 -10.23 8.28 -22.52
N LYS A 10 -9.40 7.64 -23.36
CA LYS A 10 -8.96 6.25 -23.19
C LYS A 10 -7.75 6.15 -22.24
N PHE A 11 -7.00 7.24 -22.07
CA PHE A 11 -5.83 7.31 -21.22
C PHE A 11 -6.12 7.04 -19.74
N PRO A 12 -7.19 7.58 -19.11
CA PRO A 12 -7.55 7.24 -17.74
C PRO A 12 -7.71 5.73 -17.52
N ARG A 13 -8.38 5.03 -18.46
CA ARG A 13 -8.55 3.58 -18.39
C ARG A 13 -7.20 2.87 -18.43
N PHE A 14 -6.34 3.25 -19.36
CA PHE A 14 -4.97 2.71 -19.44
C PHE A 14 -4.18 2.95 -18.15
N LEU A 15 -4.18 4.18 -17.65
CA LEU A 15 -3.45 4.56 -16.45
C LEU A 15 -3.94 3.78 -15.23
N ILE A 16 -5.26 3.65 -15.04
CA ILE A 16 -5.84 2.86 -13.95
C ILE A 16 -5.44 1.38 -14.08
N THR A 17 -5.52 0.80 -15.28
CA THR A 17 -5.12 -0.60 -15.49
C THR A 17 -3.63 -0.83 -15.19
N VAL A 18 -2.76 0.09 -15.64
CA VAL A 18 -1.31 0.01 -15.36
C VAL A 18 -1.04 0.16 -13.87
N LEU A 19 -1.67 1.13 -13.20
CA LEU A 19 -1.52 1.32 -11.75
C LEU A 19 -1.98 0.09 -10.98
N ILE A 20 -3.14 -0.47 -11.30
CA ILE A 20 -3.64 -1.69 -10.66
C ILE A 20 -2.65 -2.85 -10.86
N GLY A 21 -2.20 -3.09 -12.10
CA GLY A 21 -1.23 -4.15 -12.38
C GLY A 21 0.11 -3.94 -11.65
N PHE A 22 0.60 -2.70 -11.62
CA PHE A 22 1.81 -2.32 -10.90
C PHE A 22 1.68 -2.58 -9.39
N PHE A 23 0.58 -2.15 -8.76
CA PHE A 23 0.38 -2.39 -7.32
C PHE A 23 0.21 -3.87 -7.00
N LEU A 24 -0.55 -4.62 -7.80
CA LEU A 24 -0.75 -6.06 -7.58
C LEU A 24 0.56 -6.83 -7.68
N THR A 25 1.40 -6.51 -8.67
CA THR A 25 2.72 -7.16 -8.84
C THR A 25 3.71 -6.72 -7.77
N THR A 26 3.77 -5.43 -7.45
CA THR A 26 4.65 -4.88 -6.39
C THR A 26 4.32 -5.48 -5.02
N PHE A 27 3.03 -5.68 -4.72
CA PHE A 27 2.59 -6.23 -3.43
C PHE A 27 2.42 -7.76 -3.42
N GLU A 28 2.72 -8.48 -4.50
CA GLU A 28 2.69 -9.95 -4.56
C GLU A 28 3.47 -10.62 -3.39
N PRO A 29 4.68 -10.17 -3.01
CA PRO A 29 5.41 -10.75 -1.89
C PRO A 29 4.67 -10.58 -0.55
N ILE A 30 3.97 -9.45 -0.37
CA ILE A 30 3.16 -9.19 0.83
C ILE A 30 2.00 -10.19 0.90
N PHE A 31 1.32 -10.43 -0.21
CA PHE A 31 0.25 -11.43 -0.26
C PHE A 31 0.77 -12.85 0.03
N LYS A 32 1.97 -13.20 -0.45
CA LYS A 32 2.63 -14.49 -0.12
C LYS A 32 2.96 -14.63 1.37
N LEU A 33 3.35 -13.55 2.05
CA LEU A 33 3.59 -13.56 3.50
C LEU A 33 2.31 -13.85 4.30
N LEU A 34 1.16 -13.43 3.79
CA LEU A 34 -0.15 -13.63 4.42
C LEU A 34 -0.72 -15.05 4.24
N THR A 35 -0.23 -15.82 3.27
CA THR A 35 -0.73 -17.19 3.00
C THR A 35 -0.20 -18.22 4.02
N ASN A 36 1.05 -18.07 4.48
CA ASN A 36 1.64 -19.03 5.42
C ASN A 36 1.30 -18.65 6.87
N LYS A 37 0.64 -19.54 7.62
CA LYS A 37 0.22 -19.28 9.02
C LYS A 37 1.34 -18.75 9.92
N LYS A 38 2.57 -19.31 9.84
CA LYS A 38 3.71 -18.86 10.65
C LYS A 38 4.20 -17.47 10.23
N LYS A 39 4.36 -17.25 8.92
CA LYS A 39 4.81 -15.95 8.38
C LYS A 39 3.77 -14.85 8.62
N LYS A 40 2.48 -15.19 8.55
CA LYS A 40 1.37 -14.30 8.87
C LYS A 40 1.45 -13.79 10.31
N ILE A 41 1.68 -14.67 11.29
CA ILE A 41 1.82 -14.27 12.70
C ILE A 41 3.00 -13.30 12.88
N ILE A 42 4.15 -13.59 12.27
CA ILE A 42 5.33 -12.72 12.32
C ILE A 42 5.01 -11.35 11.71
N PHE A 43 4.35 -11.33 10.55
CA PHE A 43 3.95 -10.11 9.86
C PHE A 43 2.99 -9.25 10.69
N PHE A 44 1.99 -9.87 11.33
CA PHE A 44 1.06 -9.16 12.21
C PHE A 44 1.75 -8.59 13.44
N ASN A 45 2.65 -9.35 14.07
CA ASN A 45 3.43 -8.84 15.20
C ASN A 45 4.28 -7.63 14.79
N LEU A 46 4.94 -7.68 13.63
CA LEU A 46 5.72 -6.56 13.11
C LEU A 46 4.86 -5.29 12.95
N ILE A 47 3.65 -5.43 12.38
CA ILE A 47 2.71 -4.32 12.21
C ILE A 47 2.28 -3.76 13.57
N ILE A 48 1.90 -4.61 14.52
CA ILE A 48 1.45 -4.18 15.85
C ILE A 48 2.57 -3.44 16.58
N THR A 49 3.80 -3.98 16.55
CA THR A 49 4.97 -3.30 17.13
C THR A 49 5.21 -1.94 16.47
N GLY A 50 5.14 -1.85 15.14
CA GLY A 50 5.29 -0.57 14.43
C GLY A 50 4.24 0.46 14.84
N ILE A 51 2.97 0.07 14.90
CA ILE A 51 1.87 0.93 15.35
C ILE A 51 2.07 1.37 16.80
N THR A 52 2.52 0.46 17.66
CA THR A 52 2.77 0.75 19.08
C THR A 52 3.89 1.78 19.22
N ILE A 53 4.99 1.62 18.47
CA ILE A 53 6.10 2.57 18.46
C ILE A 53 5.63 3.95 17.97
N LEU A 54 4.89 4.00 16.86
CA LEU A 54 4.34 5.25 16.34
C LEU A 54 3.42 5.93 17.35
N TYR A 55 2.53 5.17 17.99
CA TYR A 55 1.67 5.67 19.05
C TYR A 55 2.47 6.24 20.22
N LEU A 56 3.52 5.55 20.68
CA LEU A 56 4.39 6.04 21.74
C LEU A 56 5.12 7.32 21.35
N ILE A 57 5.61 7.42 20.11
CA ILE A 57 6.24 8.64 19.60
C ILE A 57 5.26 9.80 19.62
N ILE A 58 4.07 9.63 19.04
CA ILE A 58 3.04 10.68 19.00
C ILE A 58 2.63 11.08 20.43
N LYS A 59 2.39 10.09 21.30
CA LYS A 59 2.06 10.32 22.70
C LYS A 59 3.13 11.16 23.40
N ARG A 60 4.41 10.82 23.22
CA ARG A 60 5.53 11.58 23.79
C ARG A 60 5.62 13.00 23.25
N MET A 61 5.34 13.22 21.98
CA MET A 61 5.31 14.55 21.39
C MET A 61 4.15 15.40 21.95
N THR A 62 3.00 14.79 22.20
CA THR A 62 1.80 15.49 22.69
C THR A 62 1.79 15.71 24.20
N GLU A 63 2.28 14.75 25.00
CA GLU A 63 2.37 14.86 26.48
C GLU A 63 3.53 15.74 26.96
N SER A 64 4.43 16.16 26.06
CA SER A 64 5.56 17.05 26.37
C SER A 64 5.22 18.55 26.28
N ASN A 65 3.94 18.90 26.06
CA ASN A 65 3.40 20.26 26.15
C ASN A 65 2.56 20.41 27.42
#